data_AF-A0A448X5P3-F1
#
_entry.id   AF-A0A448X5P3-F1
#
_cell.length_a   1.000
_cell.length_b   1.000
_cell.length_c   1.000
_cell.angle_alpha   90.00
_cell.angle_beta   90.00
_cell.angle_gamma   90.00
#
_symmetry.space_group_name_H-M   'P 1'
#
loop_
_entity.id
_entity.type
_entity.pdbx_description
1 polymer ?
#
loop_
_entity_poly.entity_id
_entity_poly.type
_entity_poly.pdbx_seq_one_letter_code
_entity_poly.pdbx_strand_id
1 'polypeptide(L)'
;MTVSFVSLCARSSRPVLGRIFNASLHSDHSQGNSLHSYRLASWLKHRSKRQQLNVTPRVDTINVKYVGPPGTPSELIMTKNISTPNDCAKHLSGHFVDRSAVALVNGVCWDLHKPLDEDCELTFLNFKVCILIQ
;
A
#
# COMPACT_ATOMS: atom_id res chain seq x y z
N MET A 1 37.50 47.13 -44.65
CA MET A 1 36.99 45.74 -44.66
C MET A 1 37.30 45.12 -43.31
N THR A 2 36.23 44.72 -42.60
CA THR A 2 36.07 43.69 -41.55
C THR A 2 37.21 42.65 -41.50
N VAL A 3 37.66 42.01 -40.41
CA VAL A 3 37.23 41.67 -39.02
C VAL A 3 38.51 41.02 -38.38
N SER A 4 38.77 40.93 -37.07
CA SER A 4 38.07 40.10 -36.09
C SER A 4 38.64 40.32 -34.69
N PHE A 5 37.72 40.35 -33.74
CA PHE A 5 37.88 40.21 -32.29
C PHE A 5 38.57 38.89 -31.88
N VAL A 6 39.43 38.95 -30.87
CA VAL A 6 39.31 38.10 -29.66
C VAL A 6 39.82 38.91 -28.46
N SER A 7 38.90 39.34 -27.59
CA SER A 7 39.21 40.09 -26.36
C SER A 7 39.69 39.13 -25.28
N LEU A 8 40.93 39.31 -24.85
CA LEU A 8 41.61 38.54 -23.81
C LEU A 8 41.02 38.86 -22.43
N CYS A 9 40.56 37.82 -21.72
CA CYS A 9 40.14 37.89 -20.32
C CYS A 9 41.26 38.44 -19.41
N ALA A 10 41.08 39.63 -18.85
CA ALA A 10 41.91 40.15 -17.76
C ALA A 10 41.14 40.06 -16.43
N ARG A 11 41.59 39.13 -15.58
CA ARG A 11 41.24 38.98 -14.17
C ARG A 11 41.43 40.31 -13.42
N SER A 12 40.35 40.88 -12.88
CA SER A 12 40.45 41.86 -11.79
C SER A 12 40.15 41.19 -10.45
N SER A 13 40.97 41.53 -9.47
CA SER A 13 40.94 41.04 -8.10
C SER A 13 40.05 41.93 -7.22
N ARG A 14 39.38 41.25 -6.26
CA ARG A 14 39.08 41.67 -4.87
C ARG A 14 37.76 42.43 -4.56
N PRO A 15 37.27 42.30 -3.29
CA PRO A 15 35.90 41.86 -2.96
C PRO A 15 35.05 42.92 -2.25
N VAL A 16 33.71 42.75 -2.23
CA VAL A 16 32.84 43.34 -1.19
C VAL A 16 31.65 42.42 -0.90
N LEU A 17 31.61 41.98 0.35
CA LEU A 17 30.46 41.77 1.24
C LEU A 17 29.04 41.92 0.63
N GLY A 18 28.21 40.90 0.88
CA GLY A 18 26.76 41.06 0.94
C GLY A 18 25.97 40.47 -0.23
N ARG A 19 25.65 39.18 -0.16
CA ARG A 19 24.38 38.68 -0.72
C ARG A 19 23.72 37.74 0.27
N ILE A 20 22.69 38.31 0.90
CA ILE A 20 21.66 37.65 1.68
C ILE A 20 21.10 36.49 0.85
N PHE A 21 21.19 35.27 1.38
CA PHE A 21 20.38 34.15 0.94
C PHE A 21 18.92 34.55 1.17
N ASN A 22 18.19 34.89 0.10
CA ASN A 22 16.75 35.11 0.20
C ASN A 22 16.06 33.74 0.24
N ALA A 23 16.12 33.09 1.40
CA ALA A 23 15.18 32.04 1.74
C ALA A 23 13.89 32.71 2.19
N SER A 24 13.02 33.05 1.24
CA SER A 24 11.62 33.36 1.56
C SER A 24 10.93 32.06 1.99
N LEU A 25 11.15 31.69 3.25
CA LEU A 25 10.31 30.80 4.03
C LEU A 25 9.00 31.55 4.24
N HIS A 26 8.06 31.38 3.32
CA HIS A 26 6.67 31.67 3.63
C HIS A 26 6.25 30.65 4.71
N SER A 27 6.01 31.19 5.90
CA SER A 27 5.49 30.48 7.05
C SER A 27 4.03 30.09 6.79
N ASP A 28 3.83 28.91 6.21
CA ASP A 28 2.50 28.30 6.16
C ASP A 28 2.18 27.65 7.52
N HIS A 29 1.10 28.15 8.10
CA HIS A 29 0.47 27.76 9.34
C HIS A 29 0.07 26.26 9.31
N SER A 30 0.88 25.34 9.84
CA SER A 30 0.48 23.92 10.02
C SER A 30 1.30 23.13 11.05
N GLN A 31 1.33 23.58 12.31
CA GLN A 31 2.01 22.91 13.44
C GLN A 31 1.33 21.58 13.90
N GLY A 32 0.63 20.86 13.00
CA GLY A 32 -0.01 19.56 13.27
C GLY A 32 0.53 18.37 12.46
N ASN A 33 1.47 18.58 11.52
CA ASN A 33 1.68 17.62 10.42
C ASN A 33 3.05 16.89 10.36
N SER A 34 4.02 17.17 11.23
CA SER A 34 5.36 16.53 11.14
C SER A 34 5.39 15.08 11.61
N LEU A 35 4.66 14.74 12.69
CA LEU A 35 4.60 13.36 13.18
C LEU A 35 3.74 12.48 12.27
N HIS A 36 2.66 13.03 11.72
CA HIS A 36 1.82 12.32 10.76
C HIS A 36 2.61 11.95 9.51
N SER A 37 3.36 12.89 8.93
CA SER A 37 4.18 12.64 7.74
C SER A 37 5.29 11.61 8.02
N TYR A 38 5.95 11.67 9.17
CA TYR A 38 6.93 10.67 9.58
C TYR A 38 6.32 9.27 9.71
N ARG A 39 5.16 9.15 10.39
CA ARG A 39 4.46 7.87 10.56
C ARG A 39 4.01 7.29 9.22
N LEU A 40 3.46 8.11 8.34
CA LEU A 40 3.05 7.70 7.00
C LEU A 40 4.26 7.21 6.19
N ALA A 41 5.37 7.96 6.18
CA ALA A 41 6.59 7.56 5.49
C ALA A 41 7.15 6.23 6.01
N SER A 42 7.18 6.06 7.34
CA SER A 42 7.62 4.81 7.96
C SER A 42 6.67 3.64 7.60
N TRP A 43 5.36 3.86 7.62
CA TRP A 43 4.38 2.83 7.26
C TRP A 43 4.51 2.41 5.79
N LEU A 44 4.62 3.38 4.87
CA LEU A 44 4.80 3.12 3.43
C LEU A 44 6.07 2.31 3.18
N LYS A 45 7.19 2.69 3.81
CA LYS A 45 8.46 1.96 3.70
C LYS A 45 8.30 0.50 4.14
N HIS A 46 7.65 0.24 5.26
CA HIS A 46 7.41 -1.12 5.74
C HIS A 46 6.43 -1.89 4.86
N ARG A 47 5.35 -1.26 4.39
CA ARG A 47 4.38 -1.87 3.48
C ARG A 47 5.04 -2.30 2.18
N SER A 48 5.80 -1.41 1.52
CA SER A 48 6.51 -1.72 0.28
C SER A 48 7.55 -2.83 0.49
N LYS A 49 8.28 -2.83 1.60
CA LYS A 49 9.22 -3.91 1.94
C LYS A 49 8.51 -5.26 2.09
N ARG A 50 7.37 -5.31 2.78
CA ARG A 50 6.57 -6.54 2.92
C ARG A 50 6.06 -7.04 1.56
N GLN A 51 5.59 -6.13 0.71
CA GLN A 51 5.16 -6.49 -0.65
C GLN A 51 6.31 -7.09 -1.45
N GLN A 52 7.52 -6.53 -1.38
CA GLN A 52 8.70 -7.08 -2.06
C GLN A 52 9.08 -8.48 -1.54
N LEU A 53 8.99 -8.72 -0.22
CA LEU A 53 9.28 -10.03 0.37
C LEU A 53 8.30 -11.12 -0.07
N ASN A 54 7.05 -10.74 -0.36
CA ASN A 54 6.01 -11.66 -0.79
C ASN A 54 6.08 -11.96 -2.31
N VAL A 55 6.89 -11.21 -3.07
CA VAL A 55 7.15 -11.47 -4.49
C VAL A 55 8.33 -12.41 -4.59
N THR A 56 8.06 -13.70 -4.48
CA THR A 56 9.03 -14.76 -4.72
C THR A 56 9.19 -14.97 -6.24
N PRO A 57 10.39 -15.31 -6.77
CA PRO A 57 10.57 -15.59 -8.20
C PRO A 57 9.69 -16.75 -8.72
N ARG A 58 9.23 -17.62 -7.82
CA ARG A 58 8.26 -18.67 -8.12
C ARG A 58 6.92 -18.33 -7.47
N VAL A 59 5.85 -18.36 -8.27
CA VAL A 59 4.49 -18.10 -7.80
C VAL A 59 3.92 -19.40 -7.22
N ASP A 60 3.76 -19.43 -5.89
CA ASP A 60 3.10 -20.53 -5.20
C ASP A 60 1.59 -20.27 -5.12
N THR A 61 0.79 -21.33 -5.26
CA THR A 61 -0.66 -21.27 -5.17
C THR A 61 -1.17 -21.97 -3.93
N ILE A 62 -2.25 -21.47 -3.36
CA ILE A 62 -3.00 -22.05 -2.24
C ILE A 62 -4.42 -22.37 -2.68
N ASN A 63 -5.01 -23.42 -2.12
CA ASN A 63 -6.42 -23.75 -2.28
C ASN A 63 -7.24 -23.13 -1.15
N VAL A 64 -8.21 -22.31 -1.51
CA VAL A 64 -9.12 -21.64 -0.59
C VAL A 64 -10.51 -22.21 -0.77
N LYS A 65 -11.02 -22.87 0.28
CA LYS A 65 -12.34 -23.49 0.27
C LYS A 65 -13.35 -22.53 0.90
N TYR A 66 -14.27 -22.00 0.10
CA TYR A 66 -15.33 -21.16 0.61
C TYR A 66 -16.43 -21.98 1.31
N VAL A 67 -16.68 -21.67 2.58
CA VAL A 67 -17.73 -22.27 3.41
C VAL A 67 -18.84 -21.23 3.56
N GLY A 68 -19.85 -21.35 2.70
CA GLY A 68 -21.03 -20.47 2.65
C GLY A 68 -22.32 -21.17 3.05
N PRO A 69 -23.47 -20.48 2.86
CA PRO A 69 -24.79 -21.11 2.96
C PRO A 69 -24.85 -22.40 2.12
N PRO A 70 -25.61 -23.41 2.59
CA PRO A 70 -25.67 -24.70 1.92
C PRO A 70 -26.10 -24.53 0.45
N GLY A 71 -25.26 -24.99 -0.48
CA GLY A 71 -25.51 -24.92 -1.92
C GLY A 71 -24.44 -24.20 -2.75
N THR A 72 -23.48 -23.51 -2.13
CA THR A 72 -22.36 -22.86 -2.86
C THR A 72 -20.98 -23.20 -2.28
N PRO A 73 -20.59 -24.49 -2.16
CA PRO A 73 -19.18 -24.81 -1.95
C PRO A 73 -18.41 -24.37 -3.20
N SER A 74 -17.38 -23.55 -3.02
CA SER A 74 -16.53 -23.08 -4.13
C SER A 74 -15.08 -23.17 -3.70
N GLU A 75 -14.27 -23.85 -4.50
CA GLU A 75 -12.83 -23.92 -4.33
C GLU A 75 -12.16 -22.89 -5.22
N LEU A 76 -11.21 -22.16 -4.66
CA LEU A 76 -10.57 -21.00 -5.26
C LEU A 76 -9.06 -21.18 -5.17
N ILE A 77 -8.39 -21.20 -6.32
CA ILE A 77 -6.92 -21.25 -6.36
C ILE A 77 -6.38 -19.83 -6.35
N MET A 78 -5.70 -19.45 -5.27
CA MET A 78 -5.19 -18.09 -5.04
C MET A 78 -3.67 -18.08 -4.94
N THR A 79 -3.04 -16.94 -5.23
CA THR A 79 -1.58 -16.79 -5.05
C THR A 79 -1.21 -16.61 -3.58
N LYS A 80 -0.30 -17.46 -3.08
CA LYS A 80 0.22 -17.44 -1.70
C LYS A 80 0.89 -16.10 -1.38
N ASN A 81 0.73 -15.60 -0.16
CA ASN A 81 1.29 -14.36 0.38
C ASN A 81 0.91 -13.06 -0.35
N ILE A 82 0.09 -13.14 -1.40
CA ILE A 82 -0.30 -11.98 -2.21
C ILE A 82 -1.82 -11.80 -2.16
N SER A 83 -2.56 -12.87 -2.40
CA SER A 83 -4.02 -12.81 -2.47
C SER A 83 -4.61 -12.58 -1.09
N THR A 84 -5.65 -11.77 -1.04
CA THR A 84 -6.38 -11.44 0.19
C THR A 84 -7.79 -12.04 0.16
N PRO A 85 -8.47 -12.20 1.31
CA PRO A 85 -9.88 -12.58 1.32
C PRO A 85 -10.75 -11.65 0.46
N ASN A 86 -10.42 -10.36 0.37
CA ASN A 86 -11.11 -9.43 -0.52
C ASN A 86 -10.94 -9.81 -2.01
N ASP A 87 -9.80 -10.36 -2.40
CA ASP A 87 -9.61 -10.87 -3.77
C ASP A 87 -10.41 -12.15 -4.02
N CYS A 88 -10.54 -13.01 -3.00
CA CYS A 88 -11.45 -14.16 -3.05
C CYS A 88 -12.91 -13.72 -3.21
N ALA A 89 -13.33 -12.66 -2.51
CA ALA A 89 -14.67 -12.09 -2.64
C ALA A 89 -14.96 -11.62 -4.08
N LYS A 90 -13.99 -10.98 -4.74
CA LYS A 90 -14.10 -10.56 -6.15
C LYS A 90 -14.32 -11.74 -7.09
N HIS A 91 -13.68 -12.89 -6.83
CA HIS A 91 -13.87 -14.09 -7.65
C HIS A 91 -15.24 -14.73 -7.47
N LEU A 92 -15.87 -14.58 -6.30
CA LEU A 92 -17.21 -15.10 -6.05
C LEU A 92 -18.30 -14.19 -6.65
N SER A 93 -18.39 -12.95 -6.16
CA SER A 93 -19.28 -11.92 -6.71
C SER A 93 -19.01 -10.55 -6.08
N GLY A 94 -19.33 -9.46 -6.78
CA GLY A 94 -19.21 -8.10 -6.23
C GLY A 94 -20.03 -7.90 -4.95
N HIS A 95 -21.07 -8.71 -4.78
CA HIS A 95 -21.90 -8.73 -3.60
C HIS A 95 -21.11 -9.06 -2.30
N PHE A 96 -20.14 -9.98 -2.36
CA PHE A 96 -19.26 -10.27 -1.22
C PHE A 96 -18.29 -9.13 -0.95
N VAL A 97 -17.84 -8.41 -1.98
CA VAL A 97 -16.93 -7.26 -1.83
C VAL A 97 -17.63 -6.14 -1.06
N ASP A 98 -18.90 -5.87 -1.37
CA ASP A 98 -19.63 -4.74 -0.77
C ASP A 98 -20.16 -5.02 0.64
N ARG A 99 -20.56 -6.26 0.94
CA ARG A 99 -21.20 -6.61 2.23
C ARG A 99 -20.26 -7.23 3.26
N SER A 100 -19.10 -7.76 2.86
CA SER A 100 -18.19 -8.41 3.82
C SER A 100 -17.46 -7.36 4.63
N ALA A 101 -17.49 -7.51 5.95
CA ALA A 101 -16.74 -6.64 6.86
C ALA A 101 -15.45 -7.32 7.33
N VAL A 102 -15.52 -8.63 7.57
CA VAL A 102 -14.46 -9.47 8.14
C VAL A 102 -14.55 -10.85 7.50
N ALA A 103 -13.44 -11.58 7.45
CA ALA A 103 -13.42 -12.98 7.07
C ALA A 103 -13.07 -13.86 8.28
N LEU A 104 -13.58 -15.09 8.29
CA LEU A 104 -13.05 -16.18 9.11
C LEU A 104 -12.18 -17.05 8.22
N VAL A 105 -10.91 -17.19 8.60
CA VAL A 105 -9.95 -18.09 7.96
C VAL A 105 -9.67 -19.20 8.96
N ASN A 106 -10.04 -20.43 8.63
CA ASN A 106 -9.95 -21.58 9.55
C ASN A 106 -10.60 -21.32 10.92
N GLY A 107 -11.74 -20.61 10.93
CA GLY A 107 -12.46 -20.24 12.15
C GLY A 107 -11.88 -19.05 12.93
N VAL A 108 -10.77 -18.45 12.48
CA VAL A 108 -10.14 -17.29 13.12
C VAL A 108 -10.48 -16.00 12.39
N CYS A 109 -10.80 -14.94 13.15
CA CYS A 109 -11.06 -13.61 12.61
C CYS A 109 -9.86 -13.08 11.83
N TRP A 110 -10.11 -12.64 10.59
CA TRP A 110 -9.10 -12.23 9.64
C TRP A 110 -9.53 -10.95 8.90
N ASP A 111 -8.59 -10.02 8.77
CA ASP A 111 -8.77 -8.79 8.00
C ASP A 111 -8.85 -9.09 6.50
N LEU A 112 -9.84 -8.51 5.81
CA LEU A 112 -10.07 -8.69 4.38
C LEU A 112 -8.87 -8.29 3.50
N HIS A 113 -8.01 -7.39 3.99
CA HIS A 113 -6.82 -6.93 3.26
C HIS A 113 -5.52 -7.60 3.71
N LYS A 114 -5.60 -8.56 4.63
CA LYS A 114 -4.43 -9.33 5.07
C LYS A 114 -4.20 -10.51 4.12
N PRO A 115 -2.99 -10.70 3.56
CA PRO A 115 -2.69 -11.79 2.63
C PRO A 115 -2.83 -13.16 3.27
N LEU A 116 -3.23 -14.16 2.47
CA LEU A 116 -3.33 -15.56 2.86
C LEU A 116 -2.00 -16.28 2.62
N ASP A 117 -1.59 -17.11 3.57
CA ASP A 117 -0.30 -17.80 3.61
C ASP A 117 -0.40 -19.31 3.37
N GLU A 118 -1.53 -19.94 3.73
CA GLU A 118 -1.71 -21.39 3.65
C GLU A 118 -3.09 -21.74 3.06
N ASP A 119 -3.27 -23.01 2.72
CA ASP A 119 -4.57 -23.56 2.34
C ASP A 119 -5.56 -23.40 3.50
N CYS A 120 -6.77 -22.92 3.21
CA CYS A 120 -7.70 -22.55 4.27
C CYS A 120 -9.17 -22.64 3.89
N GLU A 121 -10.01 -22.77 4.92
CA GLU A 121 -11.44 -22.59 4.83
C GLU A 121 -11.81 -21.12 5.08
N LEU A 122 -12.53 -20.52 4.14
CA LEU A 122 -12.87 -19.11 4.13
C LEU A 122 -14.38 -18.92 4.32
N THR A 123 -14.78 -18.12 5.30
CA THR A 123 -16.18 -17.71 5.50
C THR A 123 -16.25 -16.19 5.57
N PHE A 124 -17.18 -15.56 4.86
CA PHE A 124 -17.39 -14.11 4.93
C PHE A 124 -18.42 -13.74 6.00
N LEU A 125 -18.06 -12.78 6.85
CA LEU A 125 -18.96 -12.20 7.85
C LEU A 125 -19.42 -10.82 7.40
N ASN A 126 -20.72 -10.58 7.53
CA ASN A 126 -21.33 -9.27 7.31
C ASN A 126 -21.93 -8.74 8.62
N PHE A 127 -22.24 -7.45 8.66
CA PHE A 127 -22.78 -6.80 9.87
C PHE A 127 -24.12 -7.38 10.34
N LYS A 128 -24.92 -7.99 9.46
CA LYS A 128 -26.22 -8.58 9.81
C LYS A 128 -26.08 -9.95 10.46
N VAL A 129 -25.08 -10.73 10.05
CA VAL A 129 -24.83 -12.11 10.49
C VAL A 129 -23.96 -12.12 11.75
N CYS A 130 -23.06 -11.15 11.92
CA CYS A 130 -22.16 -11.07 13.08
C CYS A 130 -22.90 -11.01 14.44
N ILE A 131 -24.15 -10.55 14.45
CA ILE A 131 -24.98 -10.41 15.67
C ILE A 131 -25.41 -11.78 16.24
N LEU A 132 -25.32 -12.87 15.46
CA LEU A 132 -25.77 -14.22 15.88
C LEU A 132 -24.66 -15.10 16.47
N ILE A 133 -23.42 -14.61 16.55
CA ILE A 133 -22.25 -15.38 17.01
C ILE A 133 -21.79 -14.90 18.41
N GLN A 134 -22.62 -14.14 19.12
CA GLN A 134 -22.39 -13.72 20.52
C GLN A 134 -23.21 -14.54 21.51
#